data_AF-A0A970E7I1-F1
#
_entry.id   AF-A0A970E7I1-F1
#
_cell.length_a   1.000
_cell.length_b   1.000
_cell.length_c   1.000
_cell.angle_alpha   90.00
_cell.angle_beta   90.00
_cell.angle_gamma   90.00
#
_symmetry.space_group_name_H-M   'P 1'
#
loop_
_entity.id
_entity.type
_entity.pdbx_description
1 polymer ?
#
loop_
_entity_poly.entity_id
_entity_poly.type
_entity_poly.pdbx_seq_one_letter_code
_entity_poly.pdbx_strand_id
1 'polypeptide(L)'
;MKERFYNAVIFTFMIMLFLTSAVYANSSWHWVTTSPMTVLPFAIIFTLFIETASVVRFGRVVNTRRVLKVVGLANVISFIAPYLERAYRFRPVAGELSLLAAFNKGPYYMILSGYLFLTIAVELPIVYYLLSKETANKKKLIGAIISSNIITTLLVAICERMICIGRW
;
A
#
# COMPACT_ATOMS: atom_id res chain seq x y z
N MET A 1 -16.45 -6.85 -27.00
CA MET A 1 -15.91 -8.11 -26.44
C MET A 1 -14.62 -7.91 -25.65
N LYS A 2 -13.60 -7.20 -26.17
CA LYS A 2 -12.34 -6.92 -25.44
C LYS A 2 -12.53 -6.32 -24.04
N GLU A 3 -13.36 -5.30 -23.89
CA GLU A 3 -13.69 -4.67 -22.60
C GLU A 3 -14.22 -5.68 -21.55
N ARG A 4 -15.14 -6.57 -21.96
CA ARG A 4 -15.72 -7.58 -21.07
C ARG A 4 -14.70 -8.65 -20.67
N PHE A 5 -13.77 -8.98 -21.57
CA PHE A 5 -12.68 -9.90 -21.29
C PHE A 5 -11.67 -9.30 -20.29
N TYR A 6 -11.27 -8.04 -20.49
CA TYR A 6 -10.41 -7.34 -19.52
C TYR A 6 -11.06 -7.24 -18.14
N ASN A 7 -12.35 -6.88 -18.08
CA ASN A 7 -13.09 -6.81 -16.81
C ASN A 7 -13.20 -8.18 -16.14
N ALA A 8 -13.40 -9.26 -16.91
CA ALA A 8 -13.41 -10.62 -16.37
C ALA A 8 -12.03 -11.01 -15.81
N VAL A 9 -10.94 -10.75 -16.53
CA VAL A 9 -9.57 -11.04 -16.06
C VAL A 9 -9.24 -10.28 -14.77
N ILE A 10 -9.58 -8.99 -14.71
CA ILE A 10 -9.38 -8.16 -13.52
C ILE A 10 -10.21 -8.71 -12.35
N PHE A 11 -11.45 -9.10 -12.59
CA PHE A 11 -12.34 -9.66 -11.57
C PHE A 11 -11.87 -11.02 -11.06
N THR A 12 -11.43 -11.92 -11.94
CA THR A 12 -10.87 -13.22 -11.56
C THR A 12 -9.55 -13.06 -10.80
N PHE A 13 -8.71 -12.11 -11.22
CA PHE A 13 -7.49 -11.77 -10.49
C PHE A 13 -7.81 -11.25 -9.08
N MET A 14 -8.77 -10.34 -8.96
CA MET A 14 -9.26 -9.85 -7.66
C MET A 14 -9.73 -11.00 -6.77
N ILE A 15 -10.55 -11.94 -7.28
CA ILE A 15 -11.00 -13.11 -6.52
C ILE A 15 -9.83 -13.97 -6.05
N MET A 16 -8.81 -14.19 -6.88
CA MET A 16 -7.64 -14.97 -6.47
C MET A 16 -6.84 -14.32 -5.35
N LEU A 17 -6.86 -12.98 -5.23
CA LEU A 17 -6.25 -12.27 -4.09
C LEU A 17 -7.01 -12.50 -2.77
N PHE A 18 -8.27 -12.95 -2.81
CA PHE A 18 -9.12 -13.21 -1.65
C PHE A 18 -9.25 -14.70 -1.28
N LEU A 19 -8.67 -15.61 -2.06
CA LEU A 19 -8.65 -17.04 -1.70
C LEU A 19 -7.77 -17.25 -0.46
N THR A 20 -8.39 -17.67 0.63
CA THR A 20 -7.70 -18.05 1.85
C THR A 20 -7.08 -19.43 1.70
N SER A 21 -5.82 -19.57 2.09
CA SER A 21 -5.13 -20.87 2.16
C SER A 21 -5.73 -21.71 3.30
N ALA A 22 -5.96 -23.00 3.09
CA ALA A 22 -6.33 -23.92 4.16
C ALA A 22 -5.19 -24.03 5.20
N VAL A 23 -5.52 -23.91 6.48
CA VAL A 23 -4.55 -23.89 7.59
C VAL A 23 -4.85 -25.04 8.55
N TYR A 24 -3.83 -25.83 8.88
CA TYR A 24 -3.91 -26.86 9.93
C TYR A 24 -3.59 -26.24 11.30
N ALA A 25 -4.27 -26.68 12.36
CA ALA A 25 -4.20 -26.09 13.69
C ALA A 25 -2.79 -26.01 14.32
N ASN A 26 -1.82 -26.81 13.82
CA ASN A 26 -0.45 -26.89 14.34
C ASN A 26 0.59 -26.30 13.37
N SER A 27 0.15 -25.61 12.31
CA SER A 27 1.02 -25.08 11.26
C SER A 27 1.40 -23.61 11.54
N SER A 28 2.64 -23.24 11.24
CA SER A 28 3.18 -21.90 11.50
C SER A 28 3.70 -21.29 10.20
N TRP A 29 3.16 -20.12 9.86
CA TRP A 29 3.56 -19.41 8.65
C TRP A 29 5.06 -19.13 8.59
N HIS A 30 5.68 -19.47 7.47
CA HIS A 30 7.05 -19.12 7.14
C HIS A 30 7.16 -18.66 5.68
N TRP A 31 8.11 -17.75 5.43
CA TRP A 31 8.46 -17.31 4.08
C TRP A 31 9.37 -18.36 3.44
N VAL A 32 9.00 -18.85 2.26
CA VAL A 32 9.76 -19.85 1.49
C VAL A 32 10.89 -19.17 0.71
N THR A 33 10.65 -17.95 0.21
CA THR A 33 11.62 -17.18 -0.58
C THR A 33 12.23 -16.05 0.24
N THR A 34 11.58 -14.89 0.25
CA THR A 34 12.01 -13.71 1.01
C THR A 34 10.83 -13.11 1.76
N SER A 35 11.13 -12.39 2.85
CA SER A 35 10.09 -11.71 3.62
C SER A 35 9.76 -10.34 3.01
N PRO A 36 8.51 -9.89 3.14
CA PRO A 36 8.08 -8.53 2.81
C PRO A 36 9.00 -7.42 3.34
N MET A 37 9.59 -7.63 4.51
CA MET A 37 10.49 -6.67 5.16
C MET A 37 11.74 -6.37 4.33
N THR A 38 12.25 -7.37 3.58
CA THR A 38 13.42 -7.19 2.71
C THR A 38 13.11 -6.35 1.47
N VAL A 39 11.87 -6.43 0.97
CA VAL A 39 11.43 -5.75 -0.26
C VAL A 39 10.82 -4.37 0.03
N LEU A 40 10.45 -4.12 1.29
CA LEU A 40 9.83 -2.87 1.75
C LEU A 40 10.59 -1.59 1.35
N PRO A 41 11.93 -1.49 1.46
CA PRO A 41 12.63 -0.28 1.05
C PRO A 41 12.44 0.04 -0.43
N PHE A 42 12.42 -0.99 -1.28
CA PHE A 42 12.17 -0.81 -2.72
C PHE A 42 10.73 -0.37 -2.97
N ALA A 43 9.75 -0.98 -2.28
CA ALA A 43 8.36 -0.58 -2.37
C ALA A 43 8.20 0.92 -2.04
N ILE A 44 8.77 1.39 -0.93
CA ILE A 44 8.73 2.80 -0.50
C ILE A 44 9.34 3.74 -1.56
N ILE A 45 10.49 3.37 -2.12
CA ILE A 45 11.15 4.20 -3.15
C ILE A 45 10.29 4.29 -4.41
N PHE A 46 9.74 3.16 -4.87
CA PHE A 46 8.90 3.12 -6.06
C PHE A 46 7.56 3.84 -5.86
N THR A 47 6.91 3.68 -4.69
CA THR A 47 5.66 4.40 -4.39
C THR A 47 5.90 5.89 -4.38
N LEU A 48 6.93 6.35 -3.64
CA LEU A 48 7.29 7.76 -3.56
C LEU A 48 7.57 8.36 -4.95
N PHE A 49 8.28 7.63 -5.80
CA PHE A 49 8.58 8.07 -7.16
C PHE A 49 7.31 8.23 -8.01
N ILE A 50 6.46 7.20 -8.06
CA ILE A 50 5.24 7.20 -8.88
C ILE A 50 4.25 8.27 -8.41
N GLU A 51 4.08 8.42 -7.10
CA GLU A 51 3.12 9.35 -6.52
C GLU A 51 3.61 10.80 -6.68
N THR A 52 4.90 11.06 -6.45
CA THR A 52 5.49 12.38 -6.71
C THR A 52 5.33 12.76 -8.17
N ALA A 53 5.67 11.85 -9.11
CA ALA A 53 5.51 12.08 -10.53
C ALA A 53 4.04 12.35 -10.92
N SER A 54 3.11 11.60 -10.32
CA SER A 54 1.68 11.75 -10.57
C SER A 54 1.14 13.09 -10.07
N VAL A 55 1.52 13.52 -8.87
CA VAL A 55 1.09 14.81 -8.30
C VAL A 55 1.67 16.00 -9.07
N VAL A 56 2.94 15.93 -9.49
CA VAL A 56 3.54 16.98 -10.33
C VAL A 56 2.83 17.05 -11.69
N ARG A 57 2.73 15.92 -12.41
CA ARG A 57 2.26 15.90 -13.80
C ARG A 57 0.75 16.04 -13.91
N PHE A 58 0.00 15.22 -13.18
CA PHE A 58 -1.46 15.19 -13.27
C PHE A 58 -2.11 16.15 -12.28
N GLY A 59 -1.56 16.28 -11.07
CA GLY A 59 -2.00 17.24 -10.08
C GLY A 59 -1.65 18.70 -10.40
N ARG A 60 -0.82 18.95 -11.43
CA ARG A 60 -0.40 20.29 -11.91
C ARG A 60 0.16 21.18 -10.80
N VAL A 61 1.04 20.62 -9.97
CA VAL A 61 1.75 21.36 -8.93
C VAL A 61 3.15 21.68 -9.44
N VAL A 62 3.48 22.98 -9.52
CA VAL A 62 4.73 23.45 -10.16
C VAL A 62 5.96 23.14 -9.32
N ASN A 63 5.86 23.26 -7.98
CA ASN A 63 7.00 23.12 -7.09
C ASN A 63 7.29 21.64 -6.76
N THR A 64 8.07 20.97 -7.61
CA THR A 64 8.45 19.56 -7.44
C THR A 64 9.13 19.27 -6.09
N ARG A 65 9.99 20.17 -5.58
CA ARG A 65 10.66 19.97 -4.28
C ARG A 65 9.67 19.95 -3.13
N ARG A 66 8.64 20.79 -3.18
CA ARG A 66 7.58 20.80 -2.17
C ARG A 66 6.68 19.57 -2.29
N VAL A 67 6.35 19.16 -3.52
CA VAL A 67 5.60 17.91 -3.76
C VAL A 67 6.34 16.72 -3.16
N LEU A 68 7.64 16.56 -3.42
CA LEU A 68 8.43 15.45 -2.88
C LEU A 68 8.41 15.41 -1.34
N LYS A 69 8.55 16.58 -0.67
CA LYS A 69 8.48 16.67 0.79
C LYS A 69 7.11 16.27 1.34
N VAL A 70 6.04 16.79 0.73
CA VAL A 70 4.66 16.53 1.19
C VAL A 70 4.24 15.10 0.92
N VAL A 71 4.48 14.59 -0.29
CA VAL A 71 4.18 13.20 -0.66
C VAL A 71 5.03 12.23 0.15
N GLY A 72 6.31 12.55 0.36
CA GLY A 72 7.20 11.77 1.24
C GLY A 72 6.69 11.69 2.68
N LEU A 73 6.25 12.82 3.25
CA LEU A 73 5.64 12.83 4.58
C LEU A 73 4.36 11.99 4.62
N ALA A 74 3.48 12.16 3.63
CA ALA A 74 2.23 11.41 3.53
C ALA A 74 2.48 9.90 3.41
N ASN A 75 3.44 9.48 2.58
CA ASN A 75 3.87 8.08 2.43
C ASN A 75 4.38 7.51 3.76
N VAL A 76 5.26 8.22 4.46
CA VAL A 76 5.79 7.71 5.74
C VAL A 76 4.66 7.45 6.72
N ILE A 77 3.70 8.37 6.84
CA ILE A 77 2.56 8.21 7.75
C ILE A 77 1.63 7.08 7.26
N SER A 78 1.36 7.00 5.96
CA SER A 78 0.47 6.00 5.37
C SER A 78 1.06 4.60 5.43
N PHE A 79 2.37 4.43 5.30
CA PHE A 79 3.06 3.16 5.53
C PHE A 79 3.02 2.75 7.00
N ILE A 80 3.18 3.69 7.94
CA ILE A 80 3.18 3.38 9.38
C ILE A 80 1.78 2.98 9.88
N ALA A 81 0.72 3.64 9.41
CA ALA A 81 -0.64 3.46 9.93
C ALA A 81 -1.13 1.98 9.92
N PRO A 82 -0.98 1.20 8.83
CA PRO A 82 -1.37 -0.21 8.82
C PRO A 82 -0.57 -1.08 9.80
N TYR A 83 0.72 -0.76 10.06
CA TYR A 83 1.54 -1.50 11.01
C TYR A 83 1.15 -1.20 12.46
N LEU A 84 0.76 0.04 12.76
CA LEU A 84 0.22 0.40 14.08
C LEU A 84 -1.10 -0.32 14.34
N GLU A 85 -1.99 -0.34 13.35
CA GLU A 85 -3.28 -1.05 13.41
C GLU A 85 -3.06 -2.54 13.67
N ARG A 86 -2.12 -3.15 12.94
CA ARG A 86 -1.74 -4.55 13.11
C ARG A 86 -1.13 -4.81 14.49
N ALA A 87 -0.16 -4.00 14.93
CA ALA A 87 0.46 -4.14 16.25
C ALA A 87 -0.59 -4.04 17.37
N TYR A 88 -1.57 -3.16 17.22
CA TYR A 88 -2.70 -3.06 18.15
C TYR A 88 -3.55 -4.33 18.17
N ARG A 89 -3.92 -4.87 17.00
CA ARG A 89 -4.66 -6.15 16.90
C ARG A 89 -3.89 -7.34 17.46
N PHE A 90 -2.56 -7.31 17.41
CA PHE A 90 -1.72 -8.38 17.93
C PHE A 90 -1.51 -8.35 19.44
N ARG A 91 -1.90 -7.28 20.14
CA ARG A 91 -1.76 -7.17 21.59
C ARG A 91 -2.27 -8.39 22.37
N PRO A 92 -3.44 -8.98 22.06
CA PRO A 92 -3.95 -10.15 22.78
C PRO A 92 -3.07 -11.41 22.63
N VAL A 93 -2.32 -11.52 21.53
CA VAL A 93 -1.49 -12.70 21.21
C VAL A 93 -0.02 -12.46 21.56
N ALA A 94 0.44 -11.22 21.49
CA ALA A 94 1.82 -10.83 21.78
C ALA A 94 2.05 -10.44 23.24
N GLY A 95 0.98 -10.24 24.04
CA GLY A 95 1.04 -9.75 25.42
C GLY A 95 1.32 -8.25 25.52
N GLU A 96 1.97 -7.65 24.51
CA GLU A 96 2.35 -6.24 24.46
C GLU A 96 2.17 -5.64 23.05
N LEU A 97 2.27 -4.31 22.95
CA LEU A 97 2.29 -3.62 21.65
C LEU A 97 3.66 -3.83 20.99
N SER A 98 3.77 -4.82 20.11
CA SER A 98 5.03 -5.16 19.42
C SER A 98 4.92 -4.94 17.90
N LEU A 99 5.58 -3.89 17.41
CA LEU A 99 5.75 -3.66 15.98
C LEU A 99 6.53 -4.81 15.32
N LEU A 100 7.53 -5.35 16.01
CA LEU A 100 8.31 -6.48 15.51
C LEU A 100 7.43 -7.73 15.32
N ALA A 101 6.50 -7.99 16.25
CA ALA A 101 5.53 -9.08 16.09
C ALA A 101 4.60 -8.85 14.89
N ALA A 102 4.19 -7.60 14.64
CA ALA A 102 3.39 -7.22 13.48
C ALA A 102 4.11 -7.44 12.13
N PHE A 103 5.46 -7.51 12.12
CA PHE A 103 6.24 -7.86 10.93
C PHE A 103 6.49 -9.38 10.79
N ASN A 104 6.74 -10.07 11.91
CA ASN A 104 7.29 -11.42 11.87
C ASN A 104 6.28 -12.55 12.09
N LYS A 105 5.08 -12.25 12.59
CA LYS A 105 4.08 -13.30 12.90
C LYS A 105 2.95 -13.30 11.88
N GLY A 106 2.82 -14.37 11.10
CA GLY A 106 1.71 -14.65 10.18
C GLY A 106 1.94 -14.21 8.73
N PRO A 107 0.97 -14.49 7.81
CA PRO A 107 1.06 -14.20 6.38
C PRO A 107 0.82 -12.71 6.07
N TYR A 108 1.53 -11.82 6.76
CA TYR A 108 1.32 -10.40 6.60
C TYR A 108 2.19 -9.83 5.51
N TYR A 109 1.63 -9.84 4.33
CA TYR A 109 2.02 -8.98 3.22
C TYR A 109 1.98 -7.48 3.61
N MET A 110 2.74 -6.65 2.89
CA MET A 110 2.76 -5.19 2.98
C MET A 110 1.39 -4.63 2.63
N ILE A 111 0.69 -5.21 1.65
CA ILE A 111 -0.64 -4.78 1.22
C ILE A 111 -1.68 -5.86 1.53
N LEU A 112 -2.51 -5.58 2.54
CA LEU A 112 -3.78 -6.28 2.79
C LEU A 112 -4.96 -5.52 2.17
N SER A 113 -6.10 -6.20 2.02
CA SER A 113 -7.31 -5.67 1.35
C SER A 113 -7.81 -4.34 1.92
N GLY A 114 -7.65 -4.09 3.22
CA GLY A 114 -8.07 -2.83 3.87
C GLY A 114 -7.05 -1.70 3.79
N TYR A 115 -5.82 -1.96 3.35
CA TYR A 115 -4.74 -1.00 3.48
C TYR A 115 -4.84 0.12 2.45
N LEU A 116 -5.31 -0.17 1.23
CA LEU A 116 -5.61 0.87 0.24
C LEU A 116 -6.52 1.96 0.80
N PHE A 117 -7.58 1.56 1.52
CA PHE A 117 -8.51 2.50 2.13
C PHE A 117 -7.82 3.35 3.21
N LEU A 118 -7.01 2.72 4.06
CA LEU A 118 -6.25 3.42 5.10
C LEU A 118 -5.22 4.39 4.49
N THR A 119 -4.50 3.97 3.46
CA THR A 119 -3.53 4.80 2.74
C THR A 119 -4.22 6.01 2.12
N ILE A 120 -5.33 5.82 1.41
CA ILE A 120 -6.11 6.94 0.85
C ILE A 120 -6.64 7.85 1.96
N ALA A 121 -7.16 7.29 3.06
CA ALA A 121 -7.70 8.06 4.18
C ALA A 121 -6.63 8.93 4.87
N VAL A 122 -5.36 8.53 4.81
CA VAL A 122 -4.23 9.26 5.38
C VAL A 122 -3.61 10.22 4.36
N GLU A 123 -3.26 9.74 3.17
CA GLU A 123 -2.53 10.53 2.18
C GLU A 123 -3.36 11.62 1.55
N LEU A 124 -4.63 11.33 1.23
CA LEU A 124 -5.51 12.29 0.59
C LEU A 124 -5.64 13.59 1.40
N PRO A 125 -5.99 13.58 2.70
CA PRO A 125 -6.10 14.82 3.46
C PRO A 125 -4.76 15.55 3.61
N ILE A 126 -3.65 14.83 3.84
CA ILE A 126 -2.33 15.43 4.03
C ILE A 126 -1.87 16.14 2.74
N VAL A 127 -1.86 15.41 1.62
CA VAL A 127 -1.36 15.93 0.34
C VAL A 127 -2.29 17.04 -0.17
N TYR A 128 -3.61 16.84 -0.08
CA TYR A 128 -4.58 17.85 -0.50
C TYR A 128 -4.44 19.13 0.32
N TYR A 129 -4.41 19.05 1.65
CA TYR A 129 -4.34 20.24 2.49
C TYR A 129 -3.05 21.04 2.23
N LEU A 130 -1.91 20.35 2.13
CA LEU A 130 -0.60 20.99 2.00
C LEU A 130 -0.26 21.50 0.59
N LEU A 131 -0.87 20.95 -0.47
CA LEU A 131 -0.61 21.32 -1.87
C LEU A 131 -1.80 21.99 -2.59
N SER A 132 -3.01 22.05 -1.98
CA SER A 132 -4.20 22.63 -2.62
C SER A 132 -4.06 24.10 -3.02
N LYS A 133 -3.09 24.82 -2.44
CA LYS A 133 -2.78 26.23 -2.76
C LYS A 133 -1.82 26.39 -3.95
N GLU A 134 -1.12 25.32 -4.35
CA GLU A 134 -0.11 25.34 -5.42
C GLU A 134 -0.55 24.59 -6.69
N THR A 135 -1.69 23.90 -6.63
CA THR A 135 -2.27 23.25 -7.80
C THR A 135 -3.08 24.24 -8.64
N ALA A 136 -2.93 24.18 -9.95
CA ALA A 136 -3.81 24.88 -10.88
C ALA A 136 -5.23 24.30 -10.91
N ASN A 137 -5.44 23.05 -10.45
CA ASN A 137 -6.75 22.40 -10.48
C ASN A 137 -6.90 21.37 -9.34
N LYS A 138 -7.66 21.74 -8.32
CA LYS A 138 -7.93 20.91 -7.13
C LYS A 138 -8.57 19.54 -7.46
N LYS A 139 -9.45 19.47 -8.46
CA LYS A 139 -10.06 18.19 -8.87
C LYS A 139 -9.01 17.25 -9.48
N LYS A 140 -8.10 17.79 -10.28
CA LYS A 140 -6.98 17.01 -10.83
C LYS A 140 -5.98 16.59 -9.76
N LEU A 141 -5.75 17.41 -8.73
CA LEU A 141 -4.94 17.02 -7.57
C LEU A 141 -5.55 15.82 -6.84
N ILE A 142 -6.84 15.87 -6.49
CA ILE A 142 -7.55 14.75 -5.85
C ILE A 142 -7.47 13.50 -6.73
N GLY A 143 -7.78 13.63 -8.02
CA GLY A 143 -7.70 12.51 -8.95
C GLY A 143 -6.29 11.92 -9.03
N ALA A 144 -5.25 12.75 -9.04
CA ALA A 144 -3.86 12.30 -9.08
C ALA A 144 -3.48 11.53 -7.80
N ILE A 145 -3.87 12.01 -6.61
CA ILE A 145 -3.60 11.34 -5.34
C ILE A 145 -4.29 9.97 -5.30
N ILE A 146 -5.60 9.92 -5.55
CA ILE A 146 -6.37 8.68 -5.50
C ILE A 146 -5.87 7.66 -6.53
N SER A 147 -5.71 8.07 -7.79
CA SER A 147 -5.27 7.16 -8.85
C SER A 147 -3.85 6.64 -8.63
N SER A 148 -2.92 7.49 -8.21
CA SER A 148 -1.54 7.05 -7.93
C SER A 148 -1.49 6.07 -6.77
N ASN A 149 -2.21 6.32 -5.67
CA ASN A 149 -2.31 5.40 -4.53
C ASN A 149 -2.88 4.03 -4.92
N ILE A 150 -3.93 4.01 -5.75
CA ILE A 150 -4.50 2.74 -6.26
C ILE A 150 -3.45 2.00 -7.08
N ILE A 151 -2.79 2.67 -8.02
CA ILE A 151 -1.80 2.06 -8.90
C ILE A 151 -0.60 1.54 -8.09
N THR A 152 -0.03 2.34 -7.19
CA THR A 152 1.11 1.95 -6.36
C THR A 152 0.76 0.78 -5.44
N THR A 153 -0.42 0.82 -4.81
CA THR A 153 -0.89 -0.27 -3.96
C THR A 153 -1.06 -1.58 -4.74
N LEU A 154 -1.64 -1.52 -5.94
CA LEU A 154 -1.77 -2.71 -6.80
C LEU A 154 -0.42 -3.23 -7.28
N LEU A 155 0.49 -2.35 -7.68
CA LEU A 155 1.84 -2.73 -8.09
C LEU A 155 2.60 -3.42 -6.96
N VAL A 156 2.61 -2.83 -5.76
CA VAL A 156 3.24 -3.44 -4.58
C VAL A 156 2.58 -4.78 -4.27
N ALA A 157 1.25 -4.85 -4.27
CA ALA A 157 0.52 -6.09 -4.01
C ALA A 157 0.84 -7.23 -4.98
N ILE A 158 1.01 -6.92 -6.27
CA ILE A 158 1.36 -7.89 -7.31
C ILE A 158 2.82 -8.32 -7.16
N CYS A 159 3.75 -7.37 -7.15
CA CYS A 159 5.18 -7.64 -7.03
C CYS A 159 5.49 -8.42 -5.76
N GLU A 160 4.87 -8.05 -4.65
CA GLU A 160 5.04 -8.73 -3.38
C GLU A 160 4.57 -10.18 -3.44
N ARG A 161 3.39 -10.47 -4.00
CA ARG A 161 2.89 -11.85 -4.12
C ARG A 161 3.71 -12.72 -5.08
N MET A 162 4.40 -12.11 -6.03
CA MET A 162 5.33 -12.81 -6.93
C MET A 162 6.67 -13.12 -6.25
N ILE A 163 7.16 -12.21 -5.39
CA ILE A 163 8.51 -12.30 -4.80
C ILE A 163 8.48 -12.99 -3.44
N CYS A 164 7.50 -12.67 -2.59
CA CYS A 164 7.35 -13.17 -1.23
C CYS A 164 6.37 -14.34 -1.23
N ILE A 165 6.87 -15.56 -1.44
CA ILE A 165 6.07 -16.77 -1.38
C ILE A 165 6.17 -17.31 0.04
N GLY A 166 5.04 -17.51 0.71
CA GLY A 166 5.00 -18.15 2.02
C GLY A 166 4.05 -19.34 2.06
N ARG A 167 4.21 -20.16 3.10
CA ARG A 167 3.44 -21.38 3.34
C ARG A 167 3.14 -21.51 4.84
N TRP A 168 2.02 -22.18 5.14
CA TRP A 168 1.65 -22.58 6.50
C TRP A 168 2.41 -23.82 6.93
#